data_AF-A0A3B4BDD0-F1
#
_entry.id   AF-A0A3B4BDD0-F1
#
_cell.length_a   1.000
_cell.length_b   1.000
_cell.length_c   1.000
_cell.angle_alpha   90.00
_cell.angle_beta   90.00
_cell.angle_gamma   90.00
#
_symmetry.space_group_name_H-M   'P 1'
#
loop_
_entity.id
_entity.type
_entity.pdbx_description
1 polymer ?
#
loop_
_entity_poly.entity_id
_entity_poly.type
_entity_poly.pdbx_seq_one_letter_code
_entity_poly.pdbx_strand_id
1 'polypeptide(L)'
;MGKKQKLAEIHQALNCDPVDIETLRRAAVSKGGLLTDEIRRKVWPKLLNINVFDLPPKPGKDVRENHRDHNQVLLDVRRSMKRFPKGKQLIDIILDVLKCHPQLHYYQGYHDVAVTLLLVVGERMALALLDKLSNFHLRDFMDPTMDSTKHILNYLMPILEQVDTELHDFMIRAEVGTIFALSWLITWYGHVLSEFKYTLRLYDFFLASHPLMPIYLAAAIVLHREKEVKTTECDMAMVHHLLSRIPQDLPYELLIAQAQELFDHYPPSVLAKKAALQSRKSLSISTFQAFQLSTLHQRPDSVLQRLTKNPAPSSSNMALLPREPSSLWGQGNRVVKMAVWGLSATLGAAVFAVAQTAMEWGPEVLLQLF
;
A
#
# COMPACT_ATOMS: atom_id res chain seq x y z
N MET A 1 22.74 -7.51 6.57
CA MET A 1 22.28 -6.71 7.72
C MET A 1 21.47 -7.59 8.66
N GLY A 2 21.73 -7.58 9.97
CA GLY A 2 20.93 -8.34 10.94
C GLY A 2 19.57 -7.69 11.22
N LYS A 3 18.55 -8.47 11.60
CA LYS A 3 17.18 -7.96 11.87
C LYS A 3 17.16 -6.81 12.88
N LYS A 4 17.94 -6.89 13.97
CA LYS A 4 18.03 -5.85 15.00
C LYS A 4 18.59 -4.54 14.45
N GLN A 5 19.63 -4.62 13.62
CA GLN A 5 20.26 -3.46 13.00
C GLN A 5 19.29 -2.77 12.04
N LYS A 6 18.55 -3.56 11.23
CA LYS A 6 17.53 -3.04 10.31
C LYS A 6 16.42 -2.30 11.04
N LEU A 7 15.94 -2.86 12.16
CA LEU A 7 14.92 -2.22 12.98
C LEU A 7 15.42 -0.90 13.59
N ALA A 8 16.67 -0.86 14.07
CA ALA A 8 17.28 0.37 14.58
C ALA A 8 17.38 1.46 13.49
N GLU A 9 17.81 1.10 12.28
CA GLU A 9 17.88 2.01 11.13
C GLU A 9 16.49 2.56 10.77
N ILE A 10 15.46 1.72 10.72
CA ILE A 10 14.09 2.15 10.44
C ILE A 10 13.59 3.13 11.52
N HIS A 11 13.84 2.84 12.80
CA HIS A 11 13.44 3.75 13.88
C HIS A 11 14.18 5.09 13.82
N GLN A 12 15.48 5.07 13.52
CA GLN A 12 16.25 6.28 13.33
C GLN A 12 15.67 7.13 12.19
N ALA A 13 15.41 6.52 11.04
CA ALA A 13 14.83 7.20 9.87
C ALA A 13 13.44 7.80 10.15
N LEU A 14 12.59 7.10 10.91
CA LEU A 14 11.28 7.60 11.35
C LEU A 14 11.36 8.82 12.27
N ASN A 15 12.44 8.93 13.06
CA ASN A 15 12.64 9.97 14.06
C ASN A 15 13.43 11.18 13.53
N CYS A 16 13.94 11.14 12.30
CA CYS A 16 14.58 12.28 11.64
C CYS A 16 13.57 13.40 11.33
N ASP A 17 14.05 14.65 11.27
CA ASP A 17 13.29 15.82 10.80
C ASP A 17 14.10 16.57 9.71
N PRO A 18 13.70 16.48 8.42
CA PRO A 18 12.56 15.73 7.90
C PRO A 18 12.76 14.20 8.04
N VAL A 19 11.66 13.45 7.98
CA VAL A 19 11.70 11.97 8.03
C VAL A 19 12.54 11.47 6.86
N ASP A 20 13.48 10.54 7.13
CA ASP A 20 14.35 9.98 6.09
C ASP A 20 13.61 8.88 5.31
N ILE A 21 12.79 9.32 4.35
CA ILE A 21 11.99 8.42 3.51
C ILE A 21 12.85 7.49 2.66
N GLU A 22 14.05 7.91 2.26
CA GLU A 22 14.89 7.12 1.37
C GLU A 22 15.45 5.90 2.09
N THR A 23 15.87 6.07 3.35
CA THR A 23 16.22 4.94 4.20
C THR A 23 15.03 4.01 4.46
N LEU A 24 13.81 4.55 4.64
CA LEU A 24 12.61 3.73 4.78
C LEU A 24 12.29 2.92 3.50
N ARG A 25 12.45 3.52 2.32
CA ARG A 25 12.29 2.82 1.03
C ARG A 25 13.31 1.70 0.87
N ARG A 26 14.60 1.99 1.08
CA ARG A 26 15.67 0.99 1.03
C ARG A 26 15.42 -0.16 2.02
N ALA A 27 14.94 0.15 3.23
CA ALA A 27 14.58 -0.87 4.21
C ALA A 27 13.39 -1.74 3.75
N ALA A 28 12.37 -1.15 3.13
CA ALA A 28 11.20 -1.87 2.63
C ALA A 28 11.51 -2.75 1.39
N VAL A 29 12.40 -2.32 0.51
CA VAL A 29 12.85 -3.09 -0.67
C VAL A 29 13.80 -4.22 -0.26
N SER A 30 14.76 -3.94 0.62
CA SER A 30 15.77 -4.92 1.03
C SER A 30 15.20 -6.16 1.72
N LYS A 31 15.98 -7.25 1.72
CA LYS A 31 15.60 -8.57 2.22
C LYS A 31 14.78 -8.53 3.52
N GLY A 32 13.63 -9.20 3.52
CA GLY A 32 12.71 -9.30 4.66
C GLY A 32 11.79 -8.09 4.87
N GLY A 33 11.88 -7.04 4.05
CA GLY A 33 11.00 -5.87 4.11
C GLY A 33 10.97 -5.19 5.48
N LEU A 34 9.79 -4.75 5.92
CA LEU A 34 9.61 -3.98 7.16
C LEU A 34 9.51 -4.83 8.43
N LEU A 35 9.70 -6.15 8.32
CA LEU A 35 9.79 -7.14 9.41
C LEU A 35 8.48 -7.41 10.17
N THR A 36 7.75 -6.39 10.64
CA THR A 36 6.56 -6.54 11.49
C THR A 36 5.45 -5.56 11.14
N ASP A 37 4.22 -5.91 11.49
CA ASP A 37 3.05 -5.05 11.25
C ASP A 37 3.10 -3.77 12.07
N GLU A 38 3.75 -3.78 13.23
CA GLU A 38 3.95 -2.57 14.03
C GLU A 38 4.81 -1.54 13.29
N ILE A 39 5.86 -1.99 12.61
CA ILE A 39 6.68 -1.12 11.77
C ILE A 39 5.89 -0.68 10.52
N ARG A 40 5.15 -1.58 9.86
CA ARG A 40 4.30 -1.24 8.71
C ARG A 40 3.29 -0.14 9.04
N ARG A 41 2.64 -0.21 10.20
CA ARG A 41 1.72 0.83 10.70
C ARG A 41 2.37 2.22 10.82
N LYS A 42 3.68 2.29 11.02
CA LYS A 42 4.44 3.53 11.12
C LYS A 42 5.00 3.97 9.75
N VAL A 43 5.46 3.03 8.93
CA VAL A 43 6.22 3.30 7.70
C VAL A 43 5.33 3.43 6.47
N TRP A 44 4.31 2.58 6.28
CA TRP A 44 3.42 2.67 5.10
C TRP A 44 2.78 4.06 4.92
N PRO A 45 2.27 4.73 5.98
CA PRO A 45 1.79 6.10 5.86
C PRO A 45 2.87 7.07 5.37
N LYS A 46 4.12 6.89 5.79
CA LYS A 46 5.24 7.74 5.36
C LYS A 46 5.61 7.50 3.91
N LEU A 47 5.61 6.25 3.45
CA LEU A 47 5.83 5.93 2.03
C LEU A 47 4.75 6.53 1.13
N LEU A 48 3.52 6.66 1.64
CA LEU A 48 2.38 7.25 0.93
C LEU A 48 2.14 8.74 1.18
N ASN A 49 3.04 9.41 1.92
CA ASN A 49 2.92 10.81 2.30
C ASN A 49 1.59 11.14 2.99
N ILE A 50 1.20 10.28 3.93
CA ILE A 50 -0.01 10.41 4.73
C ILE A 50 0.32 11.02 6.08
N ASN A 51 -0.49 12.00 6.43
CA ASN A 51 -0.42 12.67 7.70
C ASN A 51 -1.26 11.94 8.75
N VAL A 52 -0.59 11.30 9.70
CA VAL A 52 -1.25 10.51 10.74
C VAL A 52 -2.06 11.35 11.74
N PHE A 53 -1.85 12.67 11.77
CA PHE A 53 -2.60 13.61 12.62
C PHE A 53 -3.84 14.19 11.93
N ASP A 54 -3.95 14.00 10.61
CA ASP A 54 -5.02 14.53 9.78
C ASP A 54 -5.62 13.40 8.95
N LEU A 55 -6.18 12.41 9.66
CA LEU A 55 -6.83 11.26 9.05
C LEU A 55 -8.31 11.54 8.80
N PRO A 56 -8.86 11.04 7.68
CA PRO A 56 -10.28 11.16 7.41
C PRO A 56 -11.12 10.61 8.59
N PRO A 57 -12.34 11.14 8.76
CA PRO A 57 -13.29 10.56 9.69
C PRO A 57 -13.59 9.12 9.28
N LYS A 58 -14.15 8.34 10.21
CA LYS A 58 -14.64 7.01 9.84
C LYS A 58 -15.79 7.16 8.84
N PRO A 59 -15.86 6.29 7.82
CA PRO A 59 -16.99 6.27 6.90
C PRO A 59 -18.31 6.21 7.66
N GLY A 60 -19.26 7.07 7.29
CA GLY A 60 -20.62 6.98 7.76
C GLY A 60 -21.33 5.76 7.16
N LYS A 61 -22.43 5.29 7.77
CA LYS A 61 -23.21 4.18 7.21
C LYS A 61 -23.98 4.57 5.94
N ASP A 62 -24.17 5.86 5.74
CA ASP A 62 -24.84 6.49 4.60
C ASP A 62 -24.05 6.35 3.29
N VAL A 63 -22.75 6.01 3.33
CA VAL A 63 -21.94 5.74 2.12
C VAL A 63 -22.48 4.57 1.30
N ARG A 64 -23.31 3.71 1.92
CA ARG A 64 -23.95 2.57 1.26
C ARG A 64 -25.17 2.97 0.44
N GLU A 65 -25.79 4.09 0.77
CA GLU A 65 -27.06 4.50 0.17
C GLU A 65 -26.80 5.05 -1.23
N ASN A 66 -27.52 4.52 -2.22
CA ASN A 66 -27.52 4.97 -3.62
C ASN A 66 -26.16 4.94 -4.35
N HIS A 67 -25.17 4.18 -3.87
CA HIS A 67 -23.89 4.04 -4.57
C HIS A 67 -23.98 3.00 -5.71
N ARG A 68 -23.61 3.39 -6.93
CA ARG A 68 -23.70 2.55 -8.14
C ARG A 68 -23.01 1.19 -8.00
N ASP A 69 -21.87 1.17 -7.30
CA ASP A 69 -21.03 -0.02 -7.12
C ASP A 69 -21.38 -0.85 -5.87
N HIS A 70 -22.36 -0.44 -5.04
CA HIS A 70 -22.65 -1.08 -3.74
C HIS A 70 -22.86 -2.60 -3.85
N ASN A 71 -23.71 -3.02 -4.78
CA ASN A 71 -24.05 -4.44 -4.96
C ASN A 71 -22.84 -5.27 -5.38
N GLN A 72 -22.00 -4.75 -6.28
CA GLN A 72 -20.81 -5.44 -6.74
C GLN A 72 -19.79 -5.59 -5.61
N VAL A 73 -19.53 -4.51 -4.87
CA VAL A 73 -18.63 -4.54 -3.69
C VAL A 73 -19.14 -5.54 -2.65
N LEU A 74 -20.44 -5.53 -2.35
CA LEU A 74 -21.05 -6.46 -1.41
C LEU A 74 -20.84 -7.93 -1.82
N LEU A 75 -21.07 -8.26 -3.11
CA LEU A 75 -20.89 -9.61 -3.63
C LEU A 75 -19.42 -10.07 -3.55
N ASP A 76 -18.49 -9.20 -3.91
CA ASP A 76 -17.05 -9.48 -3.88
C ASP A 76 -16.56 -9.72 -2.45
N VAL A 77 -16.94 -8.83 -1.53
CA VAL A 77 -16.60 -8.97 -0.11
C VAL A 77 -17.18 -10.26 0.46
N ARG A 78 -18.44 -10.61 0.12
CA ARG A 78 -19.07 -11.87 0.55
C ARG A 78 -18.32 -13.11 0.08
N ARG A 79 -17.82 -13.11 -1.16
CA ARG A 79 -17.00 -14.22 -1.71
C ARG A 79 -15.71 -14.41 -0.92
N SER A 80 -15.15 -13.33 -0.38
CA SER A 80 -13.90 -13.32 0.39
C SER A 80 -14.10 -13.40 1.92
N MET A 81 -15.34 -13.51 2.42
CA MET A 81 -15.67 -13.51 3.86
C MET A 81 -15.03 -14.65 4.65
N LYS A 82 -14.81 -15.83 4.03
CA LYS A 82 -14.09 -16.93 4.70
C LYS A 82 -12.67 -16.55 5.11
N ARG A 83 -12.05 -15.60 4.39
CA ARG A 83 -10.73 -15.09 4.74
C ARG A 83 -10.78 -14.00 5.81
N PHE A 84 -11.89 -13.24 5.96
CA PHE A 84 -11.86 -11.97 6.72
C PHE A 84 -13.15 -11.62 7.49
N PRO A 85 -13.12 -11.49 8.84
CA PRO A 85 -14.32 -11.24 9.66
C PRO A 85 -14.84 -9.78 9.63
N LYS A 86 -14.12 -8.85 8.99
CA LYS A 86 -14.42 -7.39 8.99
C LYS A 86 -15.12 -6.89 7.72
N GLY A 87 -15.99 -7.70 7.12
CA GLY A 87 -16.60 -7.39 5.81
C GLY A 87 -17.38 -6.07 5.75
N LYS A 88 -18.08 -5.66 6.82
CA LYS A 88 -18.84 -4.40 6.85
C LYS A 88 -17.96 -3.16 6.73
N GLN A 89 -16.85 -3.12 7.47
CA GLN A 89 -15.88 -2.02 7.43
C GLN A 89 -15.20 -1.92 6.07
N LEU A 90 -14.90 -3.07 5.47
CA LEU A 90 -14.30 -3.14 4.14
C LEU A 90 -15.19 -2.50 3.06
N ILE A 91 -16.49 -2.83 3.09
CA ILE A 91 -17.48 -2.22 2.19
C ILE A 91 -17.50 -0.70 2.37
N ASP A 92 -17.53 -0.23 3.62
CA ASP A 92 -17.65 1.19 3.93
C ASP A 92 -16.43 1.97 3.43
N ILE A 93 -15.22 1.45 3.64
CA ILE A 93 -13.97 2.05 3.16
C ILE A 93 -13.94 2.14 1.63
N ILE A 94 -14.31 1.06 0.92
CA ILE A 94 -14.29 1.03 -0.54
C ILE A 94 -15.28 2.05 -1.12
N LEU A 95 -16.50 2.08 -0.58
CA LEU A 95 -17.55 2.99 -1.08
C LEU A 95 -17.26 4.45 -0.72
N ASP A 96 -16.63 4.72 0.43
CA ASP A 96 -16.21 6.08 0.81
C ASP A 96 -15.18 6.65 -0.20
N VAL A 97 -14.15 5.87 -0.55
CA VAL A 97 -13.17 6.28 -1.59
C VAL A 97 -13.85 6.55 -2.93
N LEU A 98 -14.74 5.66 -3.38
CA LEU A 98 -15.43 5.83 -4.67
C LEU A 98 -16.41 7.01 -4.66
N LYS A 99 -17.05 7.30 -3.53
CA LYS A 99 -17.93 8.47 -3.34
C LYS A 99 -17.12 9.77 -3.36
N CYS A 100 -15.95 9.79 -2.75
CA CYS A 100 -15.03 10.95 -2.78
C CYS A 100 -14.40 11.19 -4.15
N HIS A 101 -14.29 10.15 -4.99
CA HIS A 101 -13.65 10.21 -6.30
C HIS A 101 -14.53 9.63 -7.41
N PRO A 102 -15.56 10.36 -7.89
CA PRO A 102 -16.51 9.87 -8.89
C PRO A 102 -15.89 9.40 -10.22
N GLN A 103 -14.67 9.88 -10.53
CA GLN A 103 -13.87 9.49 -11.68
C GLN A 103 -13.28 8.07 -11.58
N LEU A 104 -13.28 7.48 -10.39
CA LEU A 104 -12.77 6.13 -10.16
C LEU A 104 -13.89 5.10 -10.33
N HIS A 105 -13.56 4.02 -11.03
CA HIS A 105 -14.46 2.91 -11.28
C HIS A 105 -13.99 1.69 -10.48
N TYR A 106 -14.93 1.05 -9.79
CA TYR A 106 -14.64 -0.19 -9.07
C TYR A 106 -14.27 -1.30 -10.07
N TYR A 107 -13.22 -2.07 -9.75
CA TYR A 107 -12.84 -3.27 -10.49
C TYR A 107 -12.84 -4.50 -9.56
N GLN A 108 -13.18 -5.67 -10.10
CA GLN A 108 -13.18 -6.92 -9.34
C GLN A 108 -11.74 -7.29 -8.94
N GLY A 109 -11.47 -7.32 -7.63
CA GLY A 109 -10.14 -7.54 -7.05
C GLY A 109 -9.64 -6.36 -6.22
N TYR A 110 -10.23 -5.17 -6.36
CA TYR A 110 -9.88 -4.00 -5.54
C TYR A 110 -10.06 -4.24 -4.03
N HIS A 111 -11.07 -5.06 -3.67
CA HIS A 111 -11.32 -5.45 -2.28
C HIS A 111 -10.17 -6.27 -1.65
N ASP A 112 -9.39 -7.02 -2.42
CA ASP A 112 -8.21 -7.74 -1.92
C ASP A 112 -7.12 -6.76 -1.45
N VAL A 113 -7.01 -5.60 -2.11
CA VAL A 113 -6.09 -4.53 -1.69
C VAL A 113 -6.60 -3.84 -0.44
N ALA A 114 -7.87 -3.43 -0.45
CA ALA A 114 -8.49 -2.74 0.67
C ALA A 114 -8.48 -3.58 1.96
N VAL A 115 -8.71 -4.90 1.87
CA VAL A 115 -8.71 -5.78 3.05
C VAL A 115 -7.31 -5.95 3.63
N THR A 116 -6.29 -6.05 2.78
CA THR A 116 -4.89 -6.17 3.24
C THR A 116 -4.50 -4.95 4.06
N LEU A 117 -4.85 -3.74 3.59
CA LEU A 117 -4.62 -2.51 4.35
C LEU A 117 -5.41 -2.50 5.67
N LEU A 118 -6.70 -2.84 5.62
CA LEU A 118 -7.59 -2.86 6.79
C LEU A 118 -7.06 -3.76 7.91
N LEU A 119 -6.49 -4.92 7.57
CA LEU A 119 -5.96 -5.87 8.55
C LEU A 119 -4.70 -5.36 9.23
N VAL A 120 -3.83 -4.65 8.52
CA VAL A 120 -2.53 -4.20 9.04
C VAL A 120 -2.65 -2.90 9.81
N VAL A 121 -3.35 -1.91 9.25
CA VAL A 121 -3.35 -0.53 9.75
C VAL A 121 -4.68 -0.08 10.37
N GLY A 122 -5.73 -0.88 10.27
CA GLY A 122 -7.05 -0.56 10.78
C GLY A 122 -7.81 0.45 9.93
N GLU A 123 -9.07 0.69 10.29
CA GLU A 123 -10.09 1.35 9.47
C GLU A 123 -9.71 2.74 8.93
N ARG A 124 -9.42 3.71 9.81
CA ARG A 124 -9.16 5.11 9.39
C ARG A 124 -7.88 5.26 8.57
N MET A 125 -6.83 4.53 8.96
CA MET A 125 -5.56 4.57 8.22
C MET A 125 -5.69 3.83 6.89
N ALA A 126 -6.41 2.70 6.85
CA ALA A 126 -6.67 1.96 5.62
C ALA A 126 -7.46 2.82 4.63
N LEU A 127 -8.46 3.58 5.09
CA LEU A 127 -9.16 4.55 4.24
C LEU A 127 -8.20 5.56 3.61
N ALA A 128 -7.34 6.20 4.42
CA ALA A 128 -6.37 7.16 3.92
C ALA A 128 -5.35 6.54 2.94
N LEU A 129 -4.80 5.35 3.26
CA LEU A 129 -3.87 4.65 2.38
C LEU A 129 -4.54 4.24 1.07
N LEU A 130 -5.76 3.70 1.15
CA LEU A 130 -6.50 3.24 -0.02
C LEU A 130 -6.88 4.40 -0.93
N ASP A 131 -7.36 5.51 -0.36
CA ASP A 131 -7.63 6.77 -1.08
C ASP A 131 -6.40 7.23 -1.87
N LYS A 132 -5.23 7.25 -1.22
CA LYS A 132 -3.97 7.61 -1.86
C LYS A 132 -3.60 6.62 -2.95
N LEU A 133 -3.62 5.32 -2.68
CA LEU A 133 -3.26 4.30 -3.68
C LEU A 133 -4.15 4.37 -4.92
N SER A 134 -5.44 4.62 -4.73
CA SER A 134 -6.45 4.73 -5.80
C SER A 134 -6.20 5.89 -6.75
N ASN A 135 -5.65 6.98 -6.24
CA ASN A 135 -5.32 8.15 -7.03
C ASN A 135 -3.90 8.11 -7.66
N PHE A 136 -3.07 7.14 -7.26
CA PHE A 136 -1.70 6.99 -7.76
C PHE A 136 -1.48 5.58 -8.31
N HIS A 137 -1.08 4.62 -7.49
CA HIS A 137 -0.60 3.31 -7.94
C HIS A 137 -1.67 2.46 -8.64
N LEU A 138 -2.91 2.53 -8.18
CA LEU A 138 -4.04 1.75 -8.71
C LEU A 138 -4.86 2.55 -9.73
N ARG A 139 -4.49 3.80 -10.01
CA ARG A 139 -5.31 4.75 -10.75
C ARG A 139 -5.74 4.24 -12.12
N ASP A 140 -4.81 3.62 -12.85
CA ASP A 140 -5.06 3.10 -14.19
C ASP A 140 -5.97 1.85 -14.18
N PHE A 141 -6.00 1.09 -13.08
CA PHE A 141 -6.92 -0.05 -12.93
C PHE A 141 -8.37 0.38 -12.66
N MET A 142 -8.54 1.62 -12.21
CA MET A 142 -9.84 2.22 -11.88
C MET A 142 -10.39 3.11 -13.00
N ASP A 143 -9.84 3.01 -14.22
CA ASP A 143 -10.43 3.64 -15.39
C ASP A 143 -11.74 2.95 -15.81
N PRO A 144 -12.64 3.64 -16.53
CA PRO A 144 -13.91 3.05 -16.99
C PRO A 144 -13.72 1.83 -17.90
N THR A 145 -12.59 1.74 -18.60
CA THR A 145 -12.24 0.62 -19.48
C THR A 145 -10.95 -0.05 -19.03
N MET A 146 -10.79 -1.33 -19.36
CA MET A 146 -9.59 -2.11 -19.04
C MET A 146 -8.38 -1.76 -19.92
N ASP A 147 -8.46 -0.76 -20.79
CA ASP A 147 -7.40 -0.48 -21.74
C ASP A 147 -6.14 0.06 -21.05
N SER A 148 -6.29 0.86 -19.99
CA SER A 148 -5.16 1.36 -19.20
C SER A 148 -4.49 0.20 -18.44
N THR A 149 -5.27 -0.75 -17.92
CA THR A 149 -4.76 -2.00 -17.35
C THR A 149 -4.02 -2.86 -18.39
N LYS A 150 -4.59 -3.02 -19.59
CA LYS A 150 -3.94 -3.73 -20.70
C LYS A 150 -2.63 -3.05 -21.11
N HIS A 151 -2.60 -1.72 -21.12
CA HIS A 151 -1.38 -0.96 -21.39
C HIS A 151 -0.27 -1.28 -20.36
N ILE A 152 -0.60 -1.39 -19.07
CA ILE A 152 0.36 -1.83 -18.05
C ILE A 152 0.82 -3.28 -18.31
N LEU A 153 -0.10 -4.20 -18.62
CA LEU A 153 0.23 -5.59 -18.92
C LEU A 153 1.14 -5.73 -20.16
N ASN A 154 1.02 -4.84 -21.13
CA ASN A 154 1.85 -4.84 -22.35
C ASN A 154 3.33 -4.53 -22.08
N TYR A 155 3.71 -4.11 -20.87
CA TYR A 155 5.13 -4.03 -20.49
C TYR A 155 5.77 -5.40 -20.31
N LEU A 156 5.00 -6.47 -20.08
CA LEU A 156 5.53 -7.81 -19.80
C LEU A 156 6.35 -8.36 -20.97
N MET A 157 5.77 -8.45 -22.17
CA MET A 157 6.44 -9.04 -23.34
C MET A 157 7.75 -8.30 -23.70
N PRO A 158 7.79 -6.96 -23.75
CA PRO A 158 9.03 -6.21 -23.88
C PRO A 158 10.11 -6.54 -22.87
N ILE A 159 9.77 -6.77 -21.59
CA ILE A 159 10.75 -7.14 -20.56
C ILE A 159 11.29 -8.54 -20.86
N LEU A 160 10.41 -9.50 -21.15
CA LEU A 160 10.80 -10.86 -21.48
C LEU A 160 11.71 -10.91 -22.71
N GLU A 161 11.39 -10.17 -23.77
CA GLU A 161 12.18 -10.10 -25.01
C GLU A 161 13.62 -9.66 -24.76
N GLN A 162 13.85 -8.74 -23.81
CA GLN A 162 15.20 -8.26 -23.50
C GLN A 162 16.04 -9.26 -22.71
N VAL A 163 15.41 -10.17 -21.97
CA VAL A 163 16.10 -11.09 -21.06
C VAL A 163 16.23 -12.48 -21.66
N ASP A 164 15.16 -12.96 -22.28
CA ASP A 164 15.03 -14.29 -22.85
C ASP A 164 14.13 -14.25 -24.09
N THR A 165 14.77 -14.02 -25.24
CA THR A 165 14.09 -13.96 -26.54
C THR A 165 13.45 -15.30 -26.92
N GLU A 166 14.01 -16.43 -26.50
CA GLU A 166 13.44 -17.75 -26.79
C GLU A 166 12.11 -17.94 -26.04
N LEU A 167 12.05 -17.56 -24.76
CA LEU A 167 10.82 -17.57 -23.98
C LEU A 167 9.77 -16.64 -24.57
N HIS A 168 10.19 -15.42 -24.92
CA HIS A 168 9.34 -14.44 -25.57
C HIS A 168 8.71 -15.01 -26.85
N ASP A 169 9.52 -15.55 -27.76
CA ASP A 169 9.05 -16.07 -29.04
C ASP A 169 8.18 -17.30 -28.86
N PHE A 170 8.47 -18.14 -27.87
CA PHE A 170 7.60 -19.26 -27.49
C PHE A 170 6.21 -18.76 -27.05
N MET A 171 6.15 -17.75 -26.18
CA MET A 171 4.89 -17.19 -25.72
C MET A 171 4.10 -16.49 -26.83
N ILE A 172 4.79 -15.86 -27.79
CA ILE A 172 4.15 -15.29 -28.99
C ILE A 172 3.57 -16.39 -29.87
N ARG A 173 4.32 -17.46 -30.15
CA ARG A 173 3.83 -18.61 -30.94
C ARG A 173 2.66 -19.32 -30.28
N ALA A 174 2.63 -19.39 -28.95
CA ALA A 174 1.52 -19.95 -28.19
C ALA A 174 0.31 -19.02 -28.10
N GLU A 175 0.39 -17.76 -28.58
CA GLU A 175 -0.69 -16.78 -28.56
C GLU A 175 -1.31 -16.52 -27.16
N VAL A 176 -0.55 -16.75 -26.09
CA VAL A 176 -1.07 -16.67 -24.71
C VAL A 176 -1.41 -15.24 -24.26
N GLY A 177 -0.78 -14.24 -24.89
CA GLY A 177 -0.89 -12.83 -24.50
C GLY A 177 -0.42 -12.58 -23.07
N THR A 178 -1.01 -11.61 -22.38
CA THR A 178 -0.58 -11.18 -21.03
C THR A 178 -1.71 -11.21 -19.99
N ILE A 179 -2.92 -11.62 -20.38
CA ILE A 179 -4.11 -11.58 -19.53
C ILE A 179 -4.02 -12.52 -18.32
N PHE A 180 -3.20 -13.58 -18.39
CA PHE A 180 -2.96 -14.46 -17.23
C PHE A 180 -2.41 -13.70 -16.00
N ALA A 181 -1.66 -12.61 -16.22
CA ALA A 181 -1.08 -11.79 -15.15
C ALA A 181 -2.03 -10.69 -14.63
N LEU A 182 -3.21 -10.53 -15.25
CA LEU A 182 -4.16 -9.47 -14.88
C LEU A 182 -4.54 -9.55 -13.39
N SER A 183 -4.93 -10.74 -12.93
CA SER A 183 -5.35 -10.96 -11.54
C SER A 183 -4.22 -10.68 -10.55
N TRP A 184 -2.97 -10.88 -10.95
CA TRP A 184 -1.79 -10.63 -10.12
C TRP A 184 -1.63 -9.14 -9.86
N LEU A 185 -1.70 -8.34 -10.92
CA LEU A 185 -1.49 -6.90 -10.83
C LEU A 185 -2.64 -6.20 -10.09
N ILE A 186 -3.88 -6.46 -10.46
CA ILE A 186 -5.02 -5.71 -9.92
C ILE A 186 -5.29 -6.02 -8.44
N THR A 187 -4.84 -7.19 -7.95
CA THR A 187 -4.97 -7.59 -6.54
C THR A 187 -3.66 -7.43 -5.74
N TRP A 188 -2.61 -6.89 -6.35
CA TRP A 188 -1.24 -6.90 -5.81
C TRP A 188 -0.85 -8.28 -5.25
N TYR A 189 -1.15 -9.32 -6.04
CA TYR A 189 -0.92 -10.75 -5.75
C TYR A 189 -1.70 -11.31 -4.55
N GLY A 190 -2.46 -10.49 -3.81
CA GLY A 190 -3.15 -10.89 -2.60
C GLY A 190 -4.20 -11.99 -2.81
N HIS A 191 -4.77 -12.07 -4.01
CA HIS A 191 -5.71 -13.15 -4.34
C HIS A 191 -5.00 -14.51 -4.53
N VAL A 192 -3.81 -14.49 -5.13
CA VAL A 192 -3.10 -15.68 -5.62
C VAL A 192 -2.17 -16.30 -4.56
N LEU A 193 -1.62 -15.46 -3.68
CA LEU A 193 -0.77 -15.92 -2.59
C LEU A 193 -1.61 -16.53 -1.46
N SER A 194 -1.27 -17.75 -1.04
CA SER A 194 -1.95 -18.40 0.09
C SER A 194 -1.47 -17.85 1.44
N GLU A 195 -0.17 -17.60 1.58
CA GLU A 195 0.42 -17.13 2.83
C GLU A 195 0.44 -15.60 2.89
N PHE A 196 -0.32 -15.05 3.85
CA PHE A 196 -0.45 -13.60 4.03
C PHE A 196 0.88 -12.88 4.28
N LYS A 197 1.88 -13.57 4.87
CA LYS A 197 3.21 -13.02 5.12
C LYS A 197 3.92 -12.58 3.83
N TYR A 198 3.74 -13.30 2.73
CA TYR A 198 4.33 -12.95 1.43
C TYR A 198 3.60 -11.77 0.80
N THR A 199 2.27 -11.71 0.92
CA THR A 199 1.48 -10.55 0.51
C THR A 199 1.99 -9.29 1.21
N LEU A 200 2.16 -9.32 2.54
CA LEU A 200 2.68 -8.16 3.27
C LEU A 200 4.10 -7.77 2.87
N ARG A 201 4.96 -8.75 2.56
CA ARG A 201 6.31 -8.51 2.06
C ARG A 201 6.31 -7.84 0.68
N LEU A 202 5.37 -8.21 -0.19
CA LEU A 202 5.17 -7.55 -1.48
C LEU A 202 4.60 -6.14 -1.33
N TYR A 203 3.72 -5.90 -0.35
CA TYR A 203 3.22 -4.55 -0.07
C TYR A 203 4.34 -3.63 0.41
N ASP A 204 5.24 -4.12 1.27
CA ASP A 204 6.44 -3.37 1.66
C ASP A 204 7.24 -2.96 0.40
N PHE A 205 7.42 -3.88 -0.54
CA PHE A 205 8.14 -3.64 -1.80
C PHE A 205 7.41 -2.65 -2.72
N PHE A 206 6.13 -2.87 -3.01
CA PHE A 206 5.36 -2.04 -3.97
C PHE A 206 5.15 -0.62 -3.46
N LEU A 207 4.87 -0.43 -2.17
CA LEU A 207 4.71 0.90 -1.58
C LEU A 207 6.00 1.73 -1.61
N ALA A 208 7.15 1.06 -1.65
CA ALA A 208 8.46 1.70 -1.72
C ALA A 208 8.96 1.92 -3.16
N SER A 209 8.26 1.38 -4.16
CA SER A 209 8.74 1.27 -5.54
C SER A 209 7.87 2.03 -6.53
N HIS A 210 8.29 2.04 -7.80
CA HIS A 210 7.51 2.60 -8.90
C HIS A 210 6.18 1.85 -9.11
N PRO A 211 5.08 2.49 -9.59
CA PRO A 211 3.77 1.84 -9.75
C PRO A 211 3.75 0.66 -10.70
N LEU A 212 4.70 0.61 -11.65
CA LEU A 212 4.89 -0.54 -12.54
C LEU A 212 5.66 -1.70 -11.90
N MET A 213 6.22 -1.57 -10.71
CA MET A 213 6.99 -2.66 -10.09
C MET A 213 6.24 -4.02 -10.02
N PRO A 214 4.91 -4.08 -9.81
CA PRO A 214 4.16 -5.32 -9.93
C PRO A 214 4.31 -6.04 -11.28
N ILE A 215 4.44 -5.33 -12.41
CA ILE A 215 4.65 -5.99 -13.72
C ILE A 215 6.08 -6.55 -13.85
N TYR A 216 7.08 -5.91 -13.22
CA TYR A 216 8.45 -6.43 -13.19
C TYR A 216 8.54 -7.68 -12.31
N LEU A 217 7.77 -7.74 -11.21
CA LEU A 217 7.64 -8.97 -10.44
C LEU A 217 6.96 -10.08 -11.26
N ALA A 218 5.95 -9.76 -12.06
CA ALA A 218 5.33 -10.73 -12.97
C ALA A 218 6.36 -11.28 -13.97
N ALA A 219 7.18 -10.41 -14.56
CA ALA A 219 8.26 -10.81 -15.45
C ALA A 219 9.27 -11.72 -14.75
N ALA A 220 9.72 -11.35 -13.54
CA ALA A 220 10.63 -12.17 -12.74
C ALA A 220 10.05 -13.57 -12.44
N ILE A 221 8.76 -13.67 -12.12
CA ILE A 221 8.08 -14.97 -11.90
C ILE A 221 8.04 -15.80 -13.19
N VAL A 222 7.69 -15.19 -14.33
CA VAL A 222 7.64 -15.89 -15.62
C VAL A 222 9.03 -16.38 -16.03
N LEU A 223 10.05 -15.53 -15.91
CA LEU A 223 11.45 -15.87 -16.18
C LEU A 223 11.97 -16.96 -15.24
N HIS A 224 11.62 -16.92 -13.97
CA HIS A 224 12.01 -17.98 -13.03
C HIS A 224 11.45 -19.36 -13.43
N ARG A 225 10.30 -19.38 -14.12
CA ARG A 225 9.63 -20.58 -14.59
C ARG A 225 9.83 -20.85 -16.09
N GLU A 226 10.83 -20.21 -16.71
CA GLU A 226 11.06 -20.27 -18.16
C GLU A 226 11.16 -21.71 -18.69
N LYS A 227 11.83 -22.59 -17.95
CA LYS A 227 11.94 -24.01 -18.31
C LYS A 227 10.58 -24.71 -18.36
N GLU A 228 9.75 -24.54 -17.33
CA GLU A 228 8.41 -25.13 -17.29
C GLU A 228 7.57 -24.64 -18.48
N VAL A 229 7.63 -23.33 -18.76
CA VAL A 229 6.89 -22.70 -19.86
C VAL A 229 7.35 -23.27 -21.21
N LYS A 230 8.67 -23.28 -21.49
CA LYS A 230 9.23 -23.78 -22.77
C LYS A 230 9.01 -25.28 -22.99
N THR A 231 8.88 -26.07 -21.92
CA THR A 231 8.59 -27.52 -22.02
C THR A 231 7.11 -27.86 -22.13
N THR A 232 6.23 -26.89 -21.86
CA THR A 232 4.78 -27.08 -21.98
C THR A 232 4.39 -27.12 -23.45
N GLU A 233 3.24 -27.72 -23.76
CA GLU A 233 2.68 -27.68 -25.11
C GLU A 233 2.49 -26.23 -25.56
N CYS A 234 2.94 -25.92 -26.77
CA CYS A 234 2.92 -24.57 -27.35
C CYS A 234 1.51 -24.21 -27.84
N ASP A 235 0.56 -24.19 -26.90
CA ASP A 235 -0.84 -23.88 -27.09
C ASP A 235 -1.31 -22.84 -26.06
N MET A 236 -2.23 -21.97 -26.48
CA MET A 236 -2.73 -20.86 -25.66
C MET A 236 -3.30 -21.34 -24.34
N ALA A 237 -4.12 -22.39 -24.34
CA ALA A 237 -4.80 -22.86 -23.14
C ALA A 237 -3.80 -23.51 -22.17
N MET A 238 -2.83 -24.27 -22.69
CA MET A 238 -1.82 -24.96 -21.89
C MET A 238 -0.89 -23.98 -21.18
N VAL A 239 -0.34 -23.00 -21.91
CA VAL A 239 0.52 -21.96 -21.33
C VAL A 239 -0.29 -21.06 -20.38
N HIS A 240 -1.52 -20.69 -20.74
CA HIS A 240 -2.39 -19.89 -19.86
C HIS A 240 -2.69 -20.63 -18.56
N HIS A 241 -2.97 -21.93 -18.61
CA HIS A 241 -3.24 -22.76 -17.45
C HIS A 241 -2.03 -22.85 -16.52
N LEU A 242 -0.84 -23.11 -17.08
CA LEU A 242 0.41 -23.16 -16.33
C LEU A 242 0.70 -21.84 -15.61
N LEU A 243 0.63 -20.73 -16.36
CA LEU A 243 0.99 -19.42 -15.84
C LEU A 243 -0.05 -18.92 -14.85
N SER A 244 -1.35 -19.14 -15.08
CA SER A 244 -2.40 -18.68 -14.14
C SER A 244 -2.29 -19.29 -12.74
N ARG A 245 -1.55 -20.40 -12.59
CA ARG A 245 -1.26 -21.06 -11.30
C ARG A 245 0.15 -20.70 -10.83
N ILE A 246 0.24 -19.84 -9.82
CA ILE A 246 1.52 -19.51 -9.17
C ILE A 246 1.85 -20.60 -8.12
N PRO A 247 3.04 -21.23 -8.20
CA PRO A 247 3.53 -22.13 -7.15
C PRO A 247 3.65 -21.41 -5.80
N GLN A 248 3.28 -22.07 -4.71
CA GLN A 248 3.21 -21.42 -3.39
C GLN A 248 4.59 -21.21 -2.74
N ASP A 249 5.58 -21.99 -3.16
CA ASP A 249 6.94 -22.08 -2.63
C ASP A 249 7.97 -21.26 -3.43
N LEU A 250 7.51 -20.31 -4.25
CA LEU A 250 8.40 -19.44 -5.01
C LEU A 250 9.38 -18.67 -4.10
N PRO A 251 10.64 -18.48 -4.54
CA PRO A 251 11.66 -17.79 -3.75
C PRO A 251 11.46 -16.27 -3.81
N TYR A 252 10.42 -15.73 -3.15
CA TYR A 252 10.00 -14.32 -3.28
C TYR A 252 11.12 -13.30 -3.02
N GLU A 253 12.06 -13.55 -2.10
CA GLU A 253 13.18 -12.63 -1.89
C GLU A 253 14.14 -12.57 -3.08
N LEU A 254 14.34 -13.69 -3.79
CA LEU A 254 15.09 -13.72 -5.04
C LEU A 254 14.31 -13.00 -6.15
N LEU A 255 13.01 -13.29 -6.27
CA LEU A 255 12.15 -12.69 -7.30
C LEU A 255 12.00 -11.17 -7.13
N ILE A 256 11.95 -10.67 -5.89
CA ILE A 256 11.94 -9.22 -5.60
C ILE A 256 13.26 -8.58 -6.04
N ALA A 257 14.40 -9.22 -5.75
CA ALA A 257 15.70 -8.72 -6.18
C ALA A 257 15.81 -8.71 -7.72
N GLN A 258 15.38 -9.79 -8.39
CA GLN A 258 15.33 -9.86 -9.85
C GLN A 258 14.39 -8.81 -10.44
N ALA A 259 13.22 -8.58 -9.86
CA ALA A 259 12.30 -7.55 -10.32
C ALA A 259 12.92 -6.15 -10.25
N GLN A 260 13.67 -5.86 -9.18
CA GLN A 260 14.42 -4.61 -9.05
C GLN A 260 15.52 -4.50 -10.11
N GLU A 261 16.31 -5.56 -10.31
CA GLU A 261 17.35 -5.59 -11.35
C GLU A 261 16.74 -5.37 -12.75
N LEU A 262 15.62 -6.01 -13.07
CA LEU A 262 14.91 -5.81 -14.33
C LEU A 262 14.45 -4.36 -14.49
N PHE A 263 13.95 -3.74 -13.42
CA PHE A 263 13.53 -2.34 -13.45
C PHE A 263 14.70 -1.38 -13.70
N ASP A 264 15.85 -1.65 -13.07
CA ASP A 264 17.04 -0.81 -13.19
C ASP A 264 17.67 -0.90 -14.60
N HIS A 265 17.72 -2.10 -15.20
CA HIS A 265 18.26 -2.31 -16.54
C HIS A 265 17.28 -1.87 -17.65
N TYR A 266 15.98 -2.11 -17.45
CA TYR A 266 14.95 -1.86 -18.46
C TYR A 266 13.85 -0.95 -17.91
N PRO A 267 14.17 0.30 -17.53
CA PRO A 267 13.19 1.18 -16.91
C PRO A 267 12.05 1.51 -17.88
N PRO A 268 10.85 1.87 -17.38
CA PRO A 268 9.68 2.13 -18.22
C PRO A 268 9.92 3.16 -19.33
N SER A 269 10.76 4.17 -19.08
CA SER A 269 11.13 5.21 -20.06
C SER A 269 11.91 4.66 -21.26
N VAL A 270 12.65 3.57 -21.09
CA VAL A 270 13.37 2.88 -22.16
C VAL A 270 12.40 1.98 -22.92
N LEU A 271 11.58 1.19 -22.21
CA LEU A 271 10.63 0.26 -22.81
C LEU A 271 9.49 0.95 -23.57
N ALA A 272 9.01 2.11 -23.09
CA ALA A 272 7.93 2.87 -23.69
C ALA A 272 8.21 3.33 -25.14
N LYS A 273 9.47 3.24 -25.60
CA LYS A 273 9.84 3.50 -26.99
C LYS A 273 9.39 2.41 -27.96
N LYS A 274 8.98 1.22 -27.49
CA LYS A 274 8.46 0.14 -28.35
C LYS A 274 7.02 0.42 -28.78
N ALA A 275 6.70 0.08 -30.04
CA ALA A 275 5.42 0.44 -30.68
C ALA A 275 4.17 0.04 -29.89
N ALA A 276 4.19 -1.12 -29.21
CA ALA A 276 3.08 -1.61 -28.36
C ALA A 276 2.77 -0.71 -27.15
N LEU A 277 3.70 0.16 -26.76
CA LEU A 277 3.63 1.01 -25.57
C LEU A 277 3.49 2.51 -25.88
N GLN A 278 3.56 2.90 -27.15
CA GLN A 278 3.51 4.32 -27.55
C GLN A 278 2.09 4.91 -27.60
N SER A 279 1.05 4.07 -27.58
CA SER A 279 -0.32 4.50 -27.89
C SER A 279 -1.06 5.19 -26.75
N ARG A 280 -0.57 5.11 -25.49
CA ARG A 280 -1.32 5.57 -24.32
C ARG A 280 -0.41 6.10 -23.22
N LYS A 281 -0.86 7.17 -22.55
CA LYS A 281 -0.21 7.70 -21.34
C LYS A 281 -0.84 7.06 -20.11
N SER A 282 -0.02 6.48 -19.24
CA SER A 282 -0.44 6.00 -17.92
C SER A 282 -0.41 7.15 -16.91
N LEU A 283 -1.53 7.33 -16.19
CA LEU A 283 -1.65 8.36 -15.16
C LEU A 283 -0.80 8.03 -13.94
N SER A 284 -0.73 6.75 -13.57
CA SER A 284 0.11 6.30 -12.45
C SER A 284 1.59 6.61 -12.72
N ILE A 285 2.10 6.36 -13.93
CA ILE A 285 3.49 6.67 -14.31
C ILE A 285 3.74 8.19 -14.29
N SER A 286 2.89 8.96 -14.97
CA SER A 286 3.11 10.40 -15.17
C SER A 286 3.09 11.21 -13.87
N THR A 287 2.29 10.79 -12.88
CA THR A 287 2.16 11.48 -11.60
C THR A 287 3.15 10.99 -10.54
N PHE A 288 3.80 9.84 -10.76
CA PHE A 288 4.61 9.19 -9.74
C PHE A 288 5.84 10.01 -9.32
N GLN A 289 6.56 10.62 -10.26
CA GLN A 289 7.75 11.40 -9.91
C GLN A 289 7.41 12.58 -8.98
N ALA A 290 6.33 13.30 -9.29
CA ALA A 290 5.84 14.38 -8.43
C ALA A 290 5.40 13.86 -7.06
N PHE A 291 4.72 12.71 -7.02
CA PHE A 291 4.35 12.04 -5.78
C PHE A 291 5.58 11.65 -4.94
N GLN A 292 6.60 11.04 -5.55
CA GLN A 292 7.83 10.62 -4.87
C GLN A 292 8.59 11.82 -4.28
N LEU A 293 8.68 12.93 -5.02
CA LEU A 293 9.28 14.17 -4.51
C LEU A 293 8.48 14.76 -3.34
N SER A 294 7.15 14.66 -3.38
CA SER A 294 6.29 15.15 -2.29
C SER A 294 6.55 14.44 -0.97
N THR A 295 7.02 13.18 -1.00
CA THR A 295 7.25 12.40 0.22
C THR A 295 8.48 12.90 0.98
N LEU A 296 9.48 13.48 0.30
CA LEU A 296 10.79 13.82 0.89
C LEU A 296 10.75 14.96 1.91
N HIS A 297 9.67 15.74 1.95
CA HIS A 297 9.56 16.96 2.78
C HIS A 297 8.64 16.76 4.00
N GLN A 298 8.44 15.52 4.43
CA GLN A 298 7.57 15.20 5.55
C GLN A 298 8.18 15.66 6.88
N ARG A 299 7.53 16.65 7.51
CA ARG A 299 7.85 17.11 8.85
C ARG A 299 6.73 16.74 9.83
N PRO A 300 7.03 15.95 10.88
CA PRO A 300 6.04 15.54 11.89
C PRO A 300 5.27 16.73 12.51
N ASP A 301 5.95 17.86 12.67
CA ASP A 301 5.44 19.03 13.39
C ASP A 301 4.62 20.00 12.51
N SER A 302 4.50 19.73 11.21
CA SER A 302 3.92 20.69 10.25
C SER A 302 2.47 21.06 10.55
N VAL A 303 1.67 20.10 11.06
CA VAL A 303 0.27 20.35 11.47
C VAL A 303 0.22 21.15 12.76
N LEU A 304 1.02 20.79 13.76
CA LEU A 304 1.09 21.52 15.03
C LEU A 304 1.55 22.97 14.81
N GLN A 305 2.48 23.20 13.88
CA GLN A 305 2.89 24.54 13.48
C GLN A 305 1.77 25.31 12.78
N ARG A 306 0.93 24.65 11.97
CA ARG A 306 -0.25 25.30 11.36
C ARG A 306 -1.31 25.62 12.41
N LEU A 307 -1.60 24.70 13.33
CA LEU A 307 -2.58 24.90 14.40
C LEU A 307 -2.15 25.98 15.41
N THR A 308 -0.84 26.09 15.69
CA THR A 308 -0.31 27.16 16.55
C THR A 308 -0.22 28.52 15.84
N LYS A 309 -0.07 28.55 14.51
CA LYS A 309 -0.06 29.79 13.72
C LYS A 309 -1.46 30.31 13.36
N ASN A 310 -2.45 29.43 13.23
CA ASN A 310 -3.84 29.77 12.96
C ASN A 310 -4.73 29.27 14.12
N PRO A 311 -4.77 29.98 15.26
CA PRO A 311 -5.85 29.73 16.22
C PRO A 311 -7.17 30.05 15.52
N ALA A 312 -8.08 29.07 15.46
CA ALA A 312 -9.44 29.29 14.99
C ALA A 312 -10.07 30.46 15.78
N PRO A 313 -10.92 31.31 15.17
CA PRO A 313 -11.64 32.32 15.93
C PRO A 313 -12.52 31.61 16.96
N SER A 314 -12.15 31.74 18.24
CA SER A 314 -12.88 31.16 19.35
C SER A 314 -14.25 31.81 19.43
N SER A 315 -15.30 31.06 19.09
CA SER A 315 -16.67 31.39 19.44
C SER A 315 -16.89 31.14 20.92
N SER A 316 -16.60 32.12 21.77
CA SER A 316 -17.25 32.27 23.08
C SER A 316 -16.88 33.59 23.74
N ASN A 317 -17.90 34.41 23.99
CA ASN A 317 -17.86 35.50 24.96
C ASN A 317 -17.42 34.95 26.32
N MET A 318 -16.25 35.35 26.80
CA MET A 318 -15.98 35.45 28.24
C MET A 318 -14.91 36.51 28.51
N ALA A 319 -15.25 37.37 29.47
CA ALA A 319 -14.59 38.58 29.94
C ALA A 319 -13.04 38.64 29.86
N LEU A 320 -12.57 39.79 29.39
CA LEU A 320 -11.19 40.28 29.45
C LEU A 320 -10.73 40.53 30.88
N LEU A 321 -9.56 39.99 31.25
CA LEU A 321 -8.65 40.58 32.24
C LEU A 321 -7.26 40.73 31.60
N PRO A 322 -6.57 41.87 31.77
CA PRO A 322 -5.31 42.12 31.09
C PRO A 322 -4.15 41.44 31.84
N ARG A 323 -3.24 40.78 31.10
CA ARG A 323 -1.94 40.36 31.61
C ARG A 323 -0.82 40.90 30.73
N GLU A 324 0.09 41.62 31.36
CA GLU A 324 1.31 42.21 30.80
C GLU A 324 2.29 41.18 30.22
N PRO A 325 3.19 41.60 29.30
CA PRO A 325 4.10 40.70 28.60
C PRO A 325 5.36 40.43 29.42
N SER A 326 5.55 39.19 29.90
CA SER A 326 6.81 38.76 30.50
C SER A 326 7.63 37.89 29.54
N SER A 327 8.84 38.39 29.31
CA SER A 327 9.94 37.86 28.52
C SER A 327 10.48 36.53 29.08
N LEU A 328 10.03 35.39 28.54
CA LEU A 328 10.65 34.07 28.75
C LEU A 328 10.62 33.23 27.46
N TRP A 329 11.02 33.81 26.34
CA TRP A 329 11.14 33.10 25.05
C TRP A 329 12.56 32.58 24.85
N GLY A 330 12.85 31.40 25.39
CA GLY A 330 14.12 30.70 25.10
C GLY A 330 14.22 29.30 25.69
N GLN A 331 13.68 29.07 26.88
CA GLN A 331 13.78 27.77 27.57
C GLN A 331 12.53 26.87 27.47
N GLY A 332 11.35 27.43 27.15
CA GLY A 332 10.10 26.66 27.07
C GLY A 332 10.04 25.61 25.96
N ASN A 333 10.85 25.73 24.91
CA ASN A 333 10.74 24.89 23.72
C ASN A 333 11.28 23.46 23.94
N ARG A 334 12.25 23.25 24.86
CA ARG A 334 12.73 21.90 25.20
C ARG A 334 11.82 21.19 26.19
N VAL A 335 11.25 21.92 27.15
CA VAL A 335 10.34 21.36 28.17
C VAL A 335 9.00 20.99 27.53
N VAL A 336 8.46 21.82 26.62
CA VAL A 336 7.26 21.48 25.85
C VAL A 336 7.52 20.30 24.92
N LYS A 337 8.68 20.26 24.23
CA LYS A 337 9.07 19.08 23.42
C LYS A 337 9.18 17.82 24.27
N MET A 338 9.86 17.85 25.41
CA MET A 338 9.92 16.69 26.31
C MET A 338 8.55 16.32 26.90
N ALA A 339 7.69 17.29 27.18
CA ALA A 339 6.33 17.04 27.67
C ALA A 339 5.46 16.36 26.60
N VAL A 340 5.59 16.74 25.32
CA VAL A 340 4.89 16.08 24.19
C VAL A 340 5.39 14.63 24.00
N TRP A 341 6.69 14.39 24.16
CA TRP A 341 7.27 13.05 24.11
C TRP A 341 6.88 12.21 25.34
N GLY A 342 6.85 12.83 26.53
CA GLY A 342 6.43 12.21 27.79
C GLY A 342 4.94 11.86 27.82
N LEU A 343 4.06 12.74 27.32
CA LEU A 343 2.62 12.49 27.19
C LEU A 343 2.31 11.37 26.19
N SER A 344 3.11 11.23 25.12
CA SER A 344 2.99 10.11 24.18
C SER A 344 3.39 8.77 24.81
N ALA A 345 4.35 8.76 25.74
CA ALA A 345 4.76 7.56 26.47
C ALA A 345 3.76 7.19 27.59
N THR A 346 3.19 8.17 28.29
CA THR A 346 2.25 7.93 29.40
C THR A 346 0.83 7.58 28.93
N LEU A 347 0.35 8.12 27.81
CA LEU A 347 -0.90 7.65 27.18
C LEU A 347 -0.75 6.21 26.66
N GLY A 348 0.43 5.84 26.15
CA GLY A 348 0.73 4.45 25.80
C GLY A 348 0.72 3.51 27.02
N ALA A 349 1.31 3.94 28.14
CA ALA A 349 1.35 3.16 29.38
C ALA A 349 -0.02 3.06 30.08
N ALA A 350 -0.82 4.13 30.07
CA ALA A 350 -2.17 4.12 30.66
C ALA A 350 -3.13 3.24 29.86
N VAL A 351 -3.07 3.27 28.52
CA VAL A 351 -3.84 2.35 27.66
C VAL A 351 -3.36 0.91 27.83
N PHE A 352 -2.06 0.68 28.05
CA PHE A 352 -1.50 -0.64 28.32
C PHE A 352 -1.92 -1.18 29.70
N ALA A 353 -1.89 -0.36 30.75
CA ALA A 353 -2.33 -0.76 32.09
C ALA A 353 -3.83 -1.09 32.14
N VAL A 354 -4.67 -0.32 31.44
CA VAL A 354 -6.11 -0.59 31.29
C VAL A 354 -6.37 -1.85 30.46
N ALA A 355 -5.57 -2.11 29.42
CA ALA A 355 -5.65 -3.36 28.66
C ALA A 355 -5.20 -4.59 29.46
N GLN A 356 -4.22 -4.43 30.36
CA GLN A 356 -3.73 -5.51 31.22
C GLN A 356 -4.71 -5.84 32.35
N THR A 357 -5.35 -4.82 32.97
CA THR A 357 -6.42 -5.05 33.96
C THR A 357 -7.67 -5.66 33.32
N ALA A 358 -7.99 -5.33 32.05
CA ALA A 358 -9.08 -5.99 31.33
C ALA A 358 -8.80 -7.47 30.99
N MET A 359 -7.53 -7.87 30.87
CA MET A 359 -7.14 -9.28 30.67
C MET A 359 -7.23 -10.13 31.95
N GLU A 360 -7.10 -9.54 33.14
CA GLU A 360 -7.22 -10.28 34.42
C GLU A 360 -8.66 -10.69 34.76
N TRP A 361 -9.67 -10.00 34.20
CA TRP A 361 -11.09 -10.33 34.41
C TRP A 361 -11.64 -11.31 33.36
N GLY A 362 -10.78 -11.84 32.49
CA GLY A 362 -11.14 -12.68 31.34
C GLY A 362 -11.21 -14.20 31.54
N PRO A 363 -10.60 -14.87 32.57
CA PRO A 363 -10.62 -16.33 32.58
C PRO A 363 -11.89 -16.97 33.14
N GLU A 364 -12.64 -16.29 34.02
CA GLU A 364 -13.76 -16.94 34.74
C GLU A 364 -15.12 -16.78 34.05
N VAL A 365 -15.30 -15.77 33.19
CA VAL A 365 -16.58 -15.54 32.49
C VAL A 365 -16.73 -16.43 31.24
N LEU A 366 -15.64 -17.00 30.71
CA LEU A 366 -15.66 -17.87 29.53
C LEU A 366 -15.91 -19.37 29.81
N LEU A 367 -15.96 -19.78 31.08
CA LEU A 367 -16.20 -21.18 31.48
C LEU A 367 -17.65 -21.50 31.89
N GLN A 368 -18.58 -20.53 31.81
CA GLN A 368 -20.01 -20.76 32.05
C GLN A 368 -20.87 -20.76 30.76
N LEU A 369 -20.25 -20.76 29.58
CA LEU A 369 -20.96 -20.79 28.29
C LEU A 369 -20.56 -21.95 27.37
N PHE A 370 -20.01 -23.03 27.92
CA PHE A 370 -19.95 -24.34 27.28
C PHE A 370 -20.43 -25.43 28.23
#